data_AF-A0AAV9DCB6-F1
#
_entry.id   AF-A0AAV9DCB6-F1
#
_cell.length_a   1.000
_cell.length_b   1.000
_cell.length_c   1.000
_cell.angle_alpha   90.00
_cell.angle_beta   90.00
_cell.angle_gamma   90.00
#
_symmetry.space_group_name_H-M   'P 1'
#
loop_
_entity.id
_entity.type
_entity.pdbx_description
1 polymer ?
#
loop_
_entity_poly.entity_id
_entity_poly.type
_entity_poly.pdbx_seq_one_letter_code
_entity_poly.pdbx_strand_id
1 'polypeptide(L)'
;MTTLAHVLGVISAILILAWVLHFHGRLWLHSDNPEHIFNVHPIVMYFGFIFVMGEGIMVYKMVPLQRRVRKMVHMMFNFVALCFGIFGVYAAFKYHKESSITDMYSLHSWLGIITICLYGLQVCV
;
A
#
# COMPACT_ATOMS: atom_id res chain seq x y z
N MET A 1 21.44 7.20 -5.14
CA MET A 1 20.61 6.33 -4.26
C MET A 1 19.12 6.62 -4.43
N THR A 2 18.66 7.86 -4.29
CA THR A 2 17.24 8.23 -4.51
C THR A 2 16.76 7.99 -5.94
N THR A 3 17.61 8.25 -6.94
CA THR A 3 17.32 7.97 -8.36
C THR A 3 17.08 6.48 -8.63
N LEU A 4 17.91 5.60 -8.06
CA LEU A 4 17.74 4.15 -8.18
C LEU A 4 16.44 3.68 -7.53
N ALA A 5 16.10 4.22 -6.34
CA ALA A 5 14.85 3.91 -5.66
C ALA A 5 13.62 4.31 -6.52
N HIS A 6 13.65 5.49 -7.15
CA HIS A 6 12.59 5.90 -8.07
C HIS A 6 12.48 4.99 -9.28
N VAL A 7 13.60 4.63 -9.92
CA VAL A 7 13.58 3.73 -11.09
C VAL A 7 12.98 2.37 -10.72
N LEU A 8 13.42 1.77 -9.62
CA LEU A 8 12.90 0.49 -9.15
C LEU A 8 11.43 0.59 -8.71
N GLY A 9 11.04 1.70 -8.11
CA GLY A 9 9.65 1.99 -7.76
C GLY A 9 8.77 2.07 -9.01
N VAL A 10 9.18 2.82 -10.04
CA VAL A 10 8.43 2.93 -11.30
C VAL A 10 8.35 1.58 -12.02
N ILE A 11 9.44 0.81 -12.06
CA ILE A 11 9.42 -0.54 -12.64
C ILE A 11 8.42 -1.43 -11.89
N SER A 12 8.47 -1.44 -10.56
CA SER A 12 7.56 -2.25 -9.74
C SER A 12 6.09 -1.82 -9.92
N ALA A 13 5.83 -0.51 -10.05
CA ALA A 13 4.52 0.03 -10.38
C ALA A 13 4.00 -0.45 -11.75
N ILE A 14 4.86 -0.47 -12.77
CA ILE A 14 4.51 -0.99 -14.10
C ILE A 14 4.22 -2.49 -14.02
N LEU A 15 5.06 -3.25 -13.31
CA LEU A 15 4.89 -4.69 -13.17
C LEU A 15 3.59 -5.06 -12.47
N ILE A 16 3.21 -4.36 -11.39
CA ILE A 16 1.96 -4.67 -10.69
C ILE A 16 0.73 -4.27 -11.50
N LEU A 17 0.79 -3.16 -12.25
CA LEU A 17 -0.27 -2.78 -13.18
C LEU A 17 -0.41 -3.79 -14.31
N ALA A 18 0.71 -4.21 -14.92
CA ALA A 18 0.70 -5.24 -15.96
C ALA A 18 0.17 -6.56 -15.41
N TRP A 19 0.58 -6.96 -14.21
CA TRP A 19 0.10 -8.17 -13.55
C TRP A 19 -1.43 -8.16 -13.40
N VAL A 20 -1.99 -7.08 -12.86
CA VAL A 20 -3.43 -7.01 -12.64
C VAL A 20 -4.21 -6.87 -13.95
N LEU A 21 -3.83 -5.95 -14.82
CA LEU A 21 -4.59 -5.64 -16.04
C LEU A 21 -4.49 -6.74 -17.11
N HIS A 22 -3.34 -7.43 -17.19
CA HIS A 22 -3.12 -8.45 -18.21
C HIS A 22 -3.52 -9.85 -17.73
N PHE A 23 -3.21 -10.21 -16.48
CA PHE A 23 -3.38 -11.60 -16.00
C PHE A 23 -4.62 -11.80 -15.12
N HIS A 24 -5.03 -10.80 -14.33
CA HIS A 24 -6.15 -10.91 -13.39
C HIS A 24 -7.40 -10.11 -13.80
N GLY A 25 -7.33 -9.44 -14.94
CA GLY A 25 -8.44 -8.70 -15.54
C GLY A 25 -8.74 -7.38 -14.82
N ARG A 26 -9.89 -7.33 -14.13
CA ARG A 26 -10.48 -6.06 -13.67
C ARG A 26 -10.25 -5.78 -12.18
N LEU A 27 -10.38 -4.51 -11.83
CA LEU A 27 -10.27 -3.97 -10.46
C LEU A 27 -11.63 -3.39 -10.06
N TRP A 28 -12.39 -4.12 -9.24
CA TRP A 28 -13.70 -3.67 -8.79
C TRP A 28 -13.92 -4.02 -7.33
N LEU A 29 -14.22 -3.01 -6.51
CA LEU A 29 -14.57 -3.20 -5.10
C LEU A 29 -15.90 -3.91 -4.90
N HIS A 30 -16.79 -3.87 -5.90
CA HIS A 30 -18.06 -4.57 -5.90
C HIS A 30 -18.17 -5.29 -7.23
N SER A 31 -18.15 -6.62 -7.17
CA SER A 31 -18.09 -7.50 -8.33
C SER A 31 -18.66 -8.85 -7.92
N ASP A 32 -19.41 -9.48 -8.82
CA ASP A 32 -19.93 -10.85 -8.64
C ASP A 32 -18.80 -11.89 -8.61
N ASN A 33 -17.65 -11.58 -9.24
CA ASN A 33 -16.41 -12.35 -9.10
C ASN A 33 -15.55 -11.76 -7.95
N PRO A 34 -15.37 -12.49 -6.84
CA PRO A 34 -14.55 -12.03 -5.71
C PRO A 34 -13.08 -11.77 -6.06
N GLU A 35 -12.52 -12.44 -7.08
CA GLU A 35 -11.12 -12.23 -7.48
C GLU A 35 -10.84 -10.78 -7.89
N HIS A 36 -11.82 -10.10 -8.50
CA HIS A 36 -11.70 -8.68 -8.86
C HIS A 36 -11.66 -7.76 -7.64
N ILE A 37 -12.26 -8.18 -6.51
CA ILE A 37 -12.17 -7.49 -5.22
C ILE A 37 -10.76 -7.70 -4.64
N PHE A 38 -10.23 -8.93 -4.73
CA PHE A 38 -8.88 -9.21 -4.27
C PHE A 38 -7.83 -8.37 -5.00
N ASN A 39 -7.95 -8.18 -6.32
CA ASN A 39 -7.02 -7.36 -7.10
C ASN A 39 -6.85 -5.93 -6.57
N VAL A 40 -7.85 -5.38 -5.86
CA VAL A 40 -7.78 -4.06 -5.24
C VAL A 40 -6.75 -4.04 -4.10
N HIS A 41 -6.64 -5.13 -3.32
CA HIS A 41 -5.70 -5.25 -2.22
C HIS A 41 -4.24 -4.99 -2.64
N PRO A 42 -3.62 -5.77 -3.57
CA PRO A 42 -2.22 -5.59 -3.93
C PRO A 42 -1.96 -4.25 -4.61
N ILE A 43 -2.89 -3.73 -5.42
CA ILE A 43 -2.76 -2.39 -6.04
C ILE A 43 -2.73 -1.30 -4.99
N VAL A 44 -3.68 -1.29 -4.06
CA VAL A 44 -3.74 -0.29 -2.99
C VAL A 44 -2.54 -0.44 -2.05
N MET A 45 -2.15 -1.65 -1.68
CA MET A 45 -1.00 -1.90 -0.82
C MET A 45 0.30 -1.43 -1.48
N TYR A 46 0.46 -1.65 -2.79
CA TYR A 46 1.66 -1.19 -3.48
C TYR A 46 1.67 0.33 -3.70
N PHE A 47 0.69 0.86 -4.42
CA PHE A 47 0.68 2.29 -4.78
C PHE A 47 0.44 3.17 -3.59
N GLY A 48 -0.50 2.80 -2.72
CA GLY A 48 -0.92 3.62 -1.60
C GLY A 48 -0.02 3.46 -0.39
N PHE A 49 0.31 2.23 0.00
CA PHE A 49 1.13 2.01 1.20
C PHE A 49 2.64 2.03 0.88
N ILE A 50 3.15 1.14 0.02
CA ILE A 50 4.59 0.98 -0.22
C ILE A 50 5.19 2.21 -0.92
N PHE A 51 4.60 2.64 -2.04
CA PHE A 51 5.18 3.70 -2.87
C PHE A 51 5.11 5.07 -2.19
N VAL A 52 3.93 5.48 -1.69
CA VAL A 52 3.78 6.78 -0.98
C VAL A 52 4.62 6.83 0.30
N MET A 53 4.68 5.74 1.09
CA MET A 53 5.56 5.66 2.25
C MET A 53 7.03 5.87 1.83
N GLY A 54 7.47 5.19 0.76
CA GLY A 54 8.82 5.31 0.23
C GLY A 54 9.19 6.75 -0.11
N GLU A 55 8.31 7.45 -0.83
CA GLU A 55 8.46 8.88 -1.13
C GLU A 55 8.55 9.71 0.15
N GLY A 56 7.64 9.48 1.11
CA GLY A 56 7.61 10.16 2.39
C GLY A 56 8.91 10.03 3.19
N ILE A 57 9.51 8.84 3.24
CA ILE A 57 10.80 8.59 3.90
C ILE A 57 11.94 9.35 3.21
N MET A 58 11.90 9.44 1.88
CA MET A 58 12.97 10.06 1.09
C MET A 58 12.91 11.58 1.02
N VAL A 59 11.81 12.23 1.43
CA VAL A 59 11.65 13.70 1.48
C VAL A 59 12.85 14.41 2.10
N TYR A 60 13.43 13.85 3.17
CA TYR A 60 14.59 14.43 3.86
C TYR A 60 15.86 14.50 3.03
N LYS A 61 15.98 13.66 2.00
CA LYS A 61 17.13 13.60 1.10
C LYS A 61 16.88 14.29 -0.23
N MET A 62 15.63 14.42 -0.66
CA MET A 62 15.29 14.91 -2.00
C MET A 62 15.09 16.41 -2.09
N VAL A 63 14.52 17.03 -1.05
CA VAL A 63 14.07 18.42 -1.16
C VAL A 63 14.86 19.32 -0.20
N PRO A 64 15.56 20.37 -0.69
CA PRO A 64 16.31 21.30 0.16
C PRO A 64 15.37 22.34 0.82
N LEU A 65 14.31 21.89 1.48
CA LEU A 65 13.35 22.73 2.21
C LEU A 65 13.77 22.99 3.65
N GLN A 66 13.05 23.87 4.36
CA GLN A 66 13.23 24.01 5.79
C GLN A 66 12.87 22.70 6.52
N ARG A 67 13.57 22.40 7.62
CA ARG A 67 13.36 21.16 8.41
C ARG A 67 11.89 20.98 8.82
N ARG A 68 11.21 22.06 9.20
CA ARG A 68 9.79 22.06 9.57
C ARG A 68 8.90 21.58 8.42
N VAL A 69 9.14 22.10 7.21
CA VAL A 69 8.37 21.74 6.02
C VAL A 69 8.62 20.28 5.64
N ARG A 70 9.87 19.82 5.65
CA ARG A 70 10.18 18.40 5.39
C ARG A 70 9.51 17.45 6.39
N LYS A 71 9.47 17.82 7.67
CA LYS A 71 8.78 17.04 8.70
C LYS A 71 7.27 16.96 8.43
N MET A 72 6.65 18.07 8.05
CA MET A 72 5.23 18.10 7.69
C MET A 72 4.93 17.22 6.47
N VAL A 73 5.71 17.35 5.39
CA VAL A 73 5.54 16.53 4.18
C VAL A 73 5.75 15.05 4.50
N HIS A 74 6.79 14.70 5.25
CA HIS A 74 7.02 13.33 5.71
C HIS A 74 5.81 12.78 6.48
N MET A 75 5.29 13.52 7.46
CA MET A 75 4.12 13.07 8.24
C MET A 75 2.87 12.93 7.35
N MET A 76 2.62 13.86 6.43
CA MET A 76 1.47 13.80 5.52
C MET A 76 1.54 12.58 4.60
N PHE A 77 2.69 12.31 3.98
CA PHE A 77 2.86 11.14 3.11
C PHE A 77 2.67 9.84 3.89
N ASN A 78 3.27 9.72 5.08
CA ASN A 78 3.14 8.49 5.86
C ASN A 78 1.71 8.30 6.39
N PHE A 79 1.00 9.38 6.73
CA PHE A 79 -0.41 9.33 7.11
C PHE A 79 -1.31 8.86 5.96
N VAL A 80 -1.12 9.43 4.75
CA VAL A 80 -1.84 9.00 3.55
C VAL A 80 -1.56 7.53 3.24
N ALA A 81 -0.30 7.09 3.38
CA ALA A 81 0.08 5.70 3.20
C ALA A 81 -0.61 4.77 4.21
N LEU A 82 -0.76 5.18 5.48
CA LEU A 82 -1.50 4.43 6.50
C LEU A 82 -2.98 4.29 6.12
N CYS A 83 -3.63 5.36 5.65
CA CYS A 83 -5.02 5.31 5.19
C CYS A 83 -5.19 4.30 4.05
N PHE A 84 -4.29 4.30 3.07
CA PHE A 84 -4.31 3.31 2.00
C PHE A 84 -4.02 1.90 2.52
N GLY A 85 -3.09 1.71 3.45
CA GLY A 85 -2.82 0.42 4.07
C GLY A 85 -4.07 -0.16 4.75
N ILE A 86 -4.80 0.65 5.52
CA ILE A 86 -6.07 0.26 6.15
C ILE A 86 -7.11 -0.11 5.08
N PHE A 87 -7.22 0.67 4.01
CA PHE A 87 -8.13 0.38 2.90
C PHE A 87 -7.77 -0.92 2.16
N GLY A 88 -6.48 -1.18 1.95
CA GLY A 88 -5.98 -2.42 1.37
C GLY A 88 -6.35 -3.63 2.23
N VAL A 89 -6.15 -3.55 3.55
CA VAL A 89 -6.56 -4.60 4.49
C VAL A 89 -8.08 -4.81 4.43
N TYR A 90 -8.88 -3.75 4.42
CA TYR A 90 -10.33 -3.84 4.24
C TYR A 90 -10.72 -4.61 2.97
N ALA A 91 -10.06 -4.35 1.83
CA ALA A 91 -10.31 -5.06 0.58
C ALA A 91 -10.03 -6.58 0.69
N ALA A 92 -8.98 -6.98 1.42
CA ALA A 92 -8.66 -8.38 1.66
C ALA A 92 -9.72 -9.09 2.54
N PHE A 93 -10.14 -8.45 3.64
CA PHE A 93 -11.23 -8.99 4.48
C PHE A 93 -12.55 -9.08 3.72
N LYS A 94 -12.85 -8.09 2.85
CA LYS A 94 -14.01 -8.14 1.98
C LYS A 94 -13.94 -9.34 1.03
N TYR A 95 -12.79 -9.57 0.40
CA TYR A 95 -12.58 -10.72 -0.47
C TYR A 95 -12.82 -12.05 0.27
N HIS A 96 -12.27 -12.22 1.48
CA HIS A 96 -12.51 -13.44 2.26
C HIS A 96 -13.98 -13.64 2.59
N LYS A 97 -14.68 -12.57 2.98
CA LYS A 97 -16.12 -12.61 3.25
C LYS A 97 -16.93 -13.05 2.03
N GLU A 98 -16.69 -12.44 0.87
CA GLU A 98 -17.41 -12.78 -0.37
C GLU A 98 -17.02 -14.16 -0.91
N SER A 99 -15.82 -14.66 -0.57
CA SER A 99 -15.32 -15.98 -0.99
C SER A 99 -15.56 -17.10 0.04
N SER A 100 -16.20 -16.79 1.18
CA SER A 100 -16.37 -17.72 2.30
C SER A 100 -15.07 -18.37 2.81
N ILE A 101 -13.96 -17.61 2.78
CA ILE A 101 -12.65 -18.03 3.28
C ILE A 101 -12.51 -17.55 4.73
N THR A 102 -11.85 -18.34 5.58
CA THR A 102 -11.55 -17.92 6.96
C THR A 102 -10.53 -16.78 6.98
N ASP A 103 -10.73 -15.81 7.85
CA ASP A 103 -9.77 -14.72 8.01
C ASP A 103 -8.52 -15.15 8.80
N MET A 104 -7.43 -14.41 8.60
CA MET A 104 -6.21 -14.47 9.43
C MET A 104 -5.60 -15.86 9.64
N TYR A 105 -5.73 -16.78 8.66
CA TYR A 105 -5.11 -18.12 8.76
C TYR A 105 -3.67 -18.18 8.24
N SER A 106 -3.25 -17.20 7.43
CA SER A 106 -1.93 -17.21 6.78
C SER A 106 -0.88 -16.43 7.56
N LEU A 107 0.39 -16.82 7.45
CA LEU A 107 1.51 -16.04 7.98
C LEU A 107 1.57 -14.62 7.39
N HIS A 108 1.21 -14.48 6.11
CA HIS A 108 1.16 -13.18 5.44
C HIS A 108 0.17 -12.23 6.15
N SER A 109 -1.03 -12.72 6.48
CA SER A 109 -2.02 -11.91 7.20
C SER A 109 -1.54 -11.46 8.59
N TRP A 110 -0.84 -12.32 9.32
CA TRP A 110 -0.31 -11.98 10.64
C TRP A 110 0.75 -10.89 10.55
N LEU A 111 1.72 -11.07 9.64
CA LEU A 111 2.76 -10.06 9.39
C LEU A 111 2.15 -8.76 8.86
N GLY A 112 1.12 -8.83 8.02
CA GLY A 112 0.42 -7.67 7.48
C GLY A 112 -0.24 -6.83 8.58
N ILE A 113 -1.02 -7.45 9.46
CA ILE A 113 -1.67 -6.74 10.58
C ILE A 113 -0.63 -6.17 11.56
N ILE A 114 0.38 -6.95 11.94
CA ILE A 114 1.47 -6.45 12.80
C ILE A 114 2.13 -5.22 12.16
N THR A 115 2.41 -5.28 10.85
CA THR A 115 3.03 -4.18 10.11
C THR A 115 2.16 -2.93 10.13
N ILE A 116 0.85 -3.04 9.85
CA ILE A 116 -0.07 -1.91 9.84
C ILE A 116 -0.21 -1.30 11.25
N CYS A 117 -0.27 -2.12 12.29
CA CYS A 117 -0.32 -1.65 13.68
C CYS A 117 0.97 -0.90 14.08
N LEU A 118 2.14 -1.48 13.81
CA LEU A 118 3.43 -0.84 14.10
C LEU A 118 3.62 0.44 13.29
N TYR A 119 3.19 0.45 12.04
CA TYR A 119 3.25 1.64 11.20
C TYR A 119 2.30 2.74 11.69
N GLY A 120 1.10 2.37 12.15
CA GLY A 120 0.18 3.31 12.81
C GLY A 120 0.79 3.95 14.05
N LEU A 121 1.46 3.15 14.90
CA LEU A 121 2.22 3.67 16.04
C LEU A 121 3.36 4.61 15.59
N GLN A 122 4.11 4.23 14.55
CA GLN A 122 5.20 5.02 14.01
C GLN A 122 4.75 6.38 13.44
N VAL A 123 3.53 6.47 12.88
CA VAL A 123 2.97 7.73 12.37
C VAL A 123 2.50 8.65 13.50
N CYS A 124 2.06 8.08 14.63
CA CYS A 124 1.56 8.82 15.78
C CYS A 124 2.65 9.37 16.71
N VAL A 125 3.89 8.84 16.63
CA VAL A 125 5.04 9.22 17.46
C VAL A 125 5.94 10.24 16.75
#